data_AF-A0A523P8X5-F1
#
_entry.id   AF-A0A523P8X5-F1
#
_cell.length_a   1.000
_cell.length_b   1.000
_cell.length_c   1.000
_cell.angle_alpha   90.00
_cell.angle_beta   90.00
_cell.angle_gamma   90.00
#
_symmetry.space_group_name_H-M   'P 1'
#
loop_
_entity.id
_entity.type
_entity.pdbx_description
1 polymer ?
#
loop_
_entity_poly.entity_id
_entity_poly.type
_entity_poly.pdbx_seq_one_letter_code
_entity_poly.pdbx_strand_id
1 'polypeptide(L)'
;ERFHGHYEGDPQKYRDEAELAALAERDPIIHLRKRLIASGIASAVLDEIEAKLENEIGSVVAAARAGAEPNFAEASLEVYAQ
;
A
#
# COMPACT_ATOMS: atom_id res chain seq x y z
N GLU A 1 10.59 -8.35 4.61
CA GLU A 1 9.51 -9.36 4.72
C GLU A 1 8.25 -8.86 4.05
N ARG A 2 7.45 -9.77 3.49
CA ARG A 2 6.14 -9.46 2.92
C ARG A 2 5.08 -9.56 4.02
N PHE A 3 4.37 -8.48 4.29
CA PHE A 3 3.36 -8.40 5.36
C PHE A 3 2.08 -9.13 4.99
N HIS A 4 1.57 -8.90 3.77
CA HIS A 4 0.44 -9.64 3.21
C HIS A 4 0.89 -10.93 2.54
N GLY A 5 -0.05 -11.66 1.92
CA GLY A 5 0.15 -12.86 1.12
C GLY A 5 0.81 -12.63 -0.25
N HIS A 6 1.09 -13.68 -1.02
CA HIS A 6 1.80 -13.57 -2.31
C HIS A 6 1.00 -12.75 -3.31
N TYR A 7 -0.32 -12.77 -3.15
CA TYR A 7 -1.32 -12.02 -3.88
C TYR A 7 -2.46 -11.64 -2.93
N GLU A 8 -3.34 -10.75 -3.37
CA GLU A 8 -4.53 -10.35 -2.60
C GLU A 8 -5.49 -11.54 -2.44
N GLY A 9 -5.75 -11.92 -1.18
CA GLY A 9 -6.57 -13.09 -0.84
C GLY A 9 -5.81 -14.41 -0.67
N ASP A 10 -4.46 -14.41 -0.75
CA ASP A 10 -3.67 -15.59 -0.40
C ASP A 10 -3.90 -15.98 1.08
N PRO A 11 -4.35 -17.21 1.38
CA PRO A 11 -4.63 -17.65 2.74
C PRO A 11 -3.39 -17.92 3.60
N GLN A 12 -2.17 -17.89 3.04
CA GLN A 12 -0.90 -17.96 3.77
C GLN A 12 -0.70 -19.18 4.69
N LYS A 13 -1.38 -20.32 4.43
CA LYS A 13 -1.30 -21.56 5.24
C LYS A 13 0.10 -22.16 5.38
N TYR A 14 1.05 -21.69 4.57
CA TYR A 14 2.45 -22.10 4.58
C TYR A 14 3.32 -21.29 5.55
N ARG A 15 2.74 -20.29 6.23
CA ARG A 15 3.45 -19.42 7.18
C ARG A 15 3.00 -19.72 8.60
N ASP A 16 3.93 -19.58 9.53
CA ASP A 16 3.64 -19.67 10.95
C ASP A 16 2.92 -18.40 11.44
N GLU A 17 1.88 -18.56 12.26
CA GLU A 17 1.09 -17.45 12.77
C GLU A 17 1.88 -16.54 13.72
N ALA A 18 2.81 -17.10 14.49
CA ALA A 18 3.66 -16.31 15.38
C ALA A 18 4.70 -15.50 14.60
N GLU A 19 5.22 -16.04 13.50
CA GLU A 19 6.07 -15.28 12.57
C GLU A 19 5.31 -14.08 11.98
N LEU A 20 4.07 -14.29 11.52
CA LEU A 20 3.22 -13.24 10.97
C LEU A 20 2.93 -12.13 12.00
N ALA A 21 2.59 -12.51 13.23
CA ALA A 21 2.34 -11.56 14.31
C ALA A 21 3.60 -10.72 14.64
N ALA A 22 4.80 -11.33 14.57
CA ALA A 22 6.06 -10.65 14.84
C ALA A 22 6.48 -9.66 13.74
N LEU A 23 5.86 -9.68 12.55
CA LEU A 23 6.19 -8.73 11.48
C LEU A 23 5.79 -7.31 11.81
N ALA A 24 4.66 -7.12 12.49
CA ALA A 24 4.18 -5.80 12.90
C ALA A 24 5.22 -5.08 13.78
N GLU A 25 5.89 -5.81 14.66
CA GLU A 25 6.96 -5.29 15.52
C GLU A 25 8.22 -4.86 14.75
N ARG A 26 8.35 -5.30 13.50
CA ARG A 26 9.49 -5.02 12.61
C ARG A 26 9.14 -4.02 11.52
N ASP A 27 8.01 -3.33 11.63
CA ASP A 27 7.58 -2.33 10.65
C ASP A 27 8.62 -1.19 10.55
N PRO A 28 9.29 -1.03 9.39
CA PRO A 28 10.31 -0.01 9.23
C PRO A 28 9.74 1.42 9.32
N ILE A 29 8.47 1.63 8.98
CA ILE A 29 7.81 2.95 9.06
C ILE A 29 7.63 3.34 10.52
N ILE A 30 7.15 2.42 11.37
CA ILE A 30 7.00 2.66 12.81
C ILE A 30 8.37 2.92 13.46
N HIS A 31 9.39 2.14 13.11
CA HIS A 31 10.75 2.37 13.62
C HIS A 31 11.31 3.72 13.18
N LEU A 32 11.12 4.11 11.91
CA LEU A 32 11.56 5.39 11.39
C LEU A 32 10.85 6.55 12.08
N ARG A 33 9.53 6.46 12.27
CA ARG A 33 8.74 7.46 13.00
C ARG A 33 9.28 7.70 14.40
N LYS A 34 9.52 6.62 15.16
CA LYS A 34 10.14 6.70 16.50
C LYS A 34 11.51 7.39 16.47
N ARG A 35 12.36 7.05 15.50
CA ARG A 35 13.69 7.66 15.34
C ARG A 35 13.63 9.15 15.01
N LEU A 36 12.72 9.56 14.13
CA LEU A 36 12.56 10.96 13.75
C LEU A 36 12.08 11.82 14.92
N ILE A 37 11.10 11.31 15.69
CA ILE A 37 10.62 11.98 16.91
C ILE A 37 11.75 12.10 17.93
N ALA A 38 12.52 11.02 18.15
CA ALA A 38 13.67 11.07 19.05
C ALA A 38 14.76 12.05 18.59
N SER A 39 14.86 12.32 17.28
CA SER A 39 15.76 13.35 16.73
C SER A 39 15.20 14.78 16.77
N GLY A 40 14.02 15.00 17.34
CA GLY A 40 13.42 16.32 17.53
C GLY A 40 12.42 16.73 16.46
N ILE A 41 12.03 15.85 15.55
CA ILE A 41 10.93 16.12 14.62
C ILE A 41 9.60 16.01 15.38
N ALA A 42 8.78 17.05 15.32
CA ALA A 42 7.46 17.01 15.96
C ALA A 42 6.56 15.94 15.30
N SER A 43 5.82 15.19 16.12
CA SER A 43 4.90 14.16 15.62
C SER A 43 3.88 14.71 14.63
N ALA A 44 3.43 15.95 14.85
CA ALA A 44 2.48 16.67 14.00
C ALA A 44 2.94 16.78 12.53
N VAL A 45 4.25 16.93 12.28
CA VAL A 45 4.79 16.96 10.90
C VAL A 45 4.58 15.61 10.21
N LEU A 46 4.75 14.52 10.95
CA LEU A 46 4.57 13.17 10.42
C LEU A 46 3.09 12.84 10.24
N ASP A 47 2.24 13.32 11.16
CA ASP A 47 0.77 13.20 11.07
C ASP A 47 0.22 13.96 9.84
N GLU A 48 0.74 15.15 9.54
CA GLU A 48 0.38 15.90 8.33
C GLU A 48 0.75 15.17 7.04
N ILE A 49 1.91 14.50 7.01
CA ILE A 49 2.33 13.69 5.84
C ILE A 49 1.38 12.50 5.65
N GLU A 50 1.07 11.77 6.71
CA GLU A 50 0.13 10.64 6.67
C GLU A 50 -1.26 11.09 6.20
N ALA A 51 -1.79 12.19 6.76
CA ALA A 51 -3.09 12.74 6.36
C ALA A 51 -3.12 13.20 4.90
N LYS A 52 -2.03 13.80 4.40
CA LYS A 52 -1.93 14.19 2.99
C LYS A 52 -1.96 12.95 2.07
N LEU A 53 -1.22 11.91 2.41
CA LEU A 53 -1.16 10.67 1.63
C LEU A 53 -2.50 9.94 1.62
N GLU A 54 -3.20 9.87 2.76
CA GLU A 54 -4.53 9.26 2.84
C GLU A 54 -5.52 9.95 1.89
N ASN A 55 -5.51 11.28 1.86
CA ASN A 55 -6.35 12.06 0.94
C ASN A 55 -5.97 11.83 -0.53
N GLU A 56 -4.67 11.78 -0.84
CA GLU A 56 -4.18 11.55 -2.20
C GLU A 56 -4.57 10.15 -2.70
N ILE A 57 -4.32 9.11 -1.90
CA ILE A 57 -4.69 7.73 -2.22
C ILE A 57 -6.20 7.60 -2.37
N GLY A 58 -6.99 8.19 -1.46
CA GLY A 58 -8.44 8.19 -1.54
C GLY A 58 -8.96 8.82 -2.85
N SER A 59 -8.39 9.97 -3.23
CA SER A 59 -8.73 10.64 -4.49
C SER A 59 -8.39 9.79 -5.72
N VAL A 60 -7.20 9.18 -5.74
CA VAL A 60 -6.76 8.31 -6.85
C VAL A 60 -7.63 7.06 -6.95
N VAL A 61 -7.97 6.43 -5.83
CA VAL A 61 -8.86 5.25 -5.81
C VAL A 61 -10.27 5.62 -6.31
N ALA A 62 -10.80 6.77 -5.89
CA ALA A 62 -12.11 7.25 -6.35
C ALA A 62 -12.10 7.52 -7.86
N ALA A 63 -11.06 8.18 -8.37
CA ALA A 63 -10.90 8.44 -9.80
C ALA A 63 -10.77 7.14 -10.61
N ALA A 64 -9.97 6.18 -10.13
CA ALA A 64 -9.81 4.88 -10.77
C ALA A 64 -11.13 4.09 -10.86
N ARG A 65 -11.94 4.11 -9.78
CA ARG A 65 -13.26 3.46 -9.74
C ARG A 65 -14.30 4.16 -10.60
N ALA A 66 -14.17 5.46 -10.83
CA ALA A 66 -15.06 6.24 -11.69
C ALA A 66 -14.68 6.13 -13.18
N GLY A 67 -13.54 5.51 -13.50
CA GLY A 67 -13.11 5.25 -14.87
C GLY A 67 -14.13 4.41 -15.63
N ALA A 68 -14.17 4.60 -16.96
CA ALA A 68 -15.02 3.78 -17.81
C ALA A 68 -14.53 2.32 -17.79
N GLU A 69 -15.47 1.38 -17.76
CA GLU A 69 -15.18 -0.03 -17.98
C GLU A 69 -14.54 -0.23 -19.36
N PRO A 70 -13.62 -1.19 -19.52
CA PRO A 70 -12.98 -1.45 -20.80
C PRO A 70 -14.02 -1.89 -21.84
N ASN A 71 -13.88 -1.40 -23.07
CA ASN A 71 -14.70 -1.86 -24.19
C ASN A 71 -14.12 -3.16 -24.74
N PHE A 72 -14.96 -4.19 -24.89
CA PHE A 72 -14.53 -5.47 -25.46
C PHE A 72 -13.86 -5.33 -26.84
N ALA A 73 -14.31 -4.39 -27.68
CA ALA A 73 -13.71 -4.16 -28.99
C ALA A 73 -12.23 -3.71 -28.91
N GLU A 74 -11.82 -3.10 -27.79
CA GLU A 74 -10.45 -2.66 -27.57
C GLU A 74 -9.50 -3.81 -27.20
N ALA A 75 -10.03 -4.98 -26.81
CA ALA A 75 -9.22 -6.12 -26.38
C ALA A 75 -8.31 -6.68 -27.50
N SER A 76 -8.64 -6.44 -28.77
CA SER A 76 -7.81 -6.84 -29.92
C SER A 76 -6.83 -5.78 -30.40
N LEU A 77 -6.83 -4.58 -29.80
CA LEU A 77 -5.86 -3.55 -30.11
C LEU A 77 -4.48 -3.90 -29.49
N GLU A 78 -3.41 -3.30 -30.00
CA GLU A 78 -2.03 -3.49 -29.51
C GLU A 78 -1.45 -4.92 -29.60
N VAL A 79 -2.09 -5.83 -30.37
CA VAL A 79 -1.56 -7.18 -30.62
C VAL A 79 -0.32 -7.15 -31.53
N TYR A 80 -0.28 -6.21 -32.48
CA TYR A 80 0.87 -5.96 -33.34
C TYR A 80 1.22 -4.47 -33.32
N ALA A 81 2.51 -4.16 -33.27
CA ALA A 81 3.00 -2.79 -33.44
C ALA A 81 2.77 -2.30 -34.89
N GLN A 82 2.57 -0.98 -35.06
CA GLN A 82 2.49 -0.34 -36.38
C GLN A 82 3.86 -0.08 -37.00
#